data_AF-A0A0D9W328-F1
#
_entry.id   AF-A0A0D9W328-F1
#
_cell.length_a   1.000
_cell.length_b   1.000
_cell.length_c   1.000
_cell.angle_alpha   90.00
_cell.angle_beta   90.00
_cell.angle_gamma   90.00
#
_symmetry.space_group_name_H-M   'P 1'
#
loop_
_entity.id
_entity.type
_entity.pdbx_description
1 polymer ?
#
loop_
_entity_poly.entity_id
_entity_poly.type
_entity_poly.pdbx_seq_one_letter_code
_entity_poly.pdbx_strand_id
1 'polypeptide(L)'
;MSESSDLVLKVVKNSNAKDTPLSVLAPLVEKGIGGPDPALIEAKKQAEEQVLKLQAELTRLQGDNEELIKAKDSVEKKLAHAITLNVKSHEQANYYKDKLETLSKKQEDLKKKAANELSAMKTKHNDEFMKMKAELEEARRINDELCQAAEPILDILHAATAESNTSSLQSVIEHLQSAPTRLKKIILESASVACGQTLAVIKSLYPKLDLKPITSGYAEGTTDEKALKLLDQVDGMAQMFGRVMI
;
A
#
# COMPACT_ATOMS: atom_id res chain seq x y z
N MET A 1 33.26 -27.95 59.98
CA MET A 1 32.77 -28.89 61.02
C MET A 1 33.28 -28.55 62.44
N SER A 2 33.62 -27.29 62.75
CA SER A 2 34.23 -26.96 64.06
C SER A 2 33.26 -26.30 65.07
N GLU A 3 32.13 -25.75 64.63
CA GLU A 3 31.20 -25.04 65.53
C GLU A 3 30.25 -25.98 66.29
N SER A 4 29.97 -27.18 65.75
CA SER A 4 29.08 -28.15 66.39
C SER A 4 29.71 -28.82 67.63
N SER A 5 31.04 -28.91 67.69
CA SER A 5 31.75 -29.54 68.83
C SER A 5 31.84 -28.61 70.05
N ASP A 6 31.93 -27.29 69.83
CA ASP A 6 32.03 -26.30 70.92
C ASP A 6 30.71 -26.12 71.68
N LEU A 7 29.58 -26.23 70.98
CA LEU A 7 28.26 -26.21 71.62
C LEU A 7 28.03 -27.44 72.51
N VAL A 8 28.48 -28.63 72.08
CA VAL A 8 28.36 -29.87 72.88
C VAL A 8 29.24 -29.78 74.13
N LEU A 9 30.46 -29.22 74.03
CA LEU A 9 31.36 -29.07 75.18
C LEU A 9 30.83 -28.07 76.23
N LYS A 10 30.10 -27.02 75.80
CA LYS A 10 29.42 -26.07 76.70
C LYS A 10 28.21 -26.68 77.40
N VAL A 11 27.44 -27.54 76.71
CA VAL A 11 26.28 -28.21 77.31
C VAL A 11 26.71 -29.22 78.38
N VAL A 12 27.78 -30.00 78.15
CA VAL A 12 28.30 -30.97 79.15
C VAL A 12 28.85 -30.26 80.40
N LYS A 13 29.57 -29.14 80.23
CA LYS A 13 30.08 -28.36 81.39
C LYS A 13 28.96 -27.70 82.20
N ASN A 14 27.85 -27.32 81.56
CA ASN A 14 26.69 -26.76 82.27
C ASN A 14 25.80 -27.83 82.93
N SER A 15 25.88 -29.10 82.49
CA SER A 15 25.21 -30.23 83.15
C SER A 15 25.88 -30.57 84.48
N ASN A 16 27.20 -30.65 84.52
CA ASN A 16 27.95 -31.01 85.75
C ASN A 16 27.88 -29.92 86.84
N ALA A 17 27.66 -28.66 86.46
CA ALA A 17 27.45 -27.56 87.40
C ALA A 17 26.05 -27.58 88.05
N LYS A 18 25.07 -28.30 87.46
CA LYS A 18 23.72 -28.47 88.02
C LYS A 18 23.62 -29.61 89.04
N ASP A 19 24.56 -30.55 89.04
CA ASP A 19 24.58 -31.67 89.98
C ASP A 19 25.29 -31.35 91.31
N THR A 20 26.11 -30.28 91.33
CA THR A 20 26.82 -29.84 92.54
C THR A 20 25.89 -29.22 93.62
N PRO A 21 24.82 -28.45 93.29
CA PRO A 21 23.87 -27.99 94.30
C PRO A 21 22.91 -29.08 94.84
N LEU A 22 22.74 -30.21 94.14
CA LEU A 22 21.87 -31.31 94.59
C LEU A 22 22.48 -32.14 95.73
N SER A 23 23.82 -32.22 95.82
CA SER A 23 24.51 -32.98 96.86
C SER A 23 24.61 -32.23 98.21
N VAL A 24 24.52 -30.89 98.19
CA VAL A 24 24.62 -30.04 99.40
C VAL A 24 23.26 -29.83 100.08
N LEU A 25 22.14 -30.03 99.37
CA LEU A 25 20.79 -29.89 99.93
C LEU A 25 20.25 -31.19 100.58
N ALA A 26 20.95 -32.31 100.42
CA ALA A 26 20.53 -33.61 100.95
C ALA A 26 20.38 -33.68 102.49
N PRO A 27 21.16 -32.97 103.33
CA PRO A 27 21.01 -33.08 104.79
C PRO A 27 19.96 -32.14 105.41
N LEU A 28 19.35 -31.22 104.64
CA LEU A 28 18.41 -30.22 105.17
C LEU A 28 16.92 -30.56 104.98
N VAL A 29 16.61 -31.70 104.34
CA VAL A 29 15.22 -32.15 104.12
C VAL A 29 14.74 -33.12 105.23
N GLU A 30 15.62 -33.62 106.10
CA GLU A 30 15.27 -34.70 107.04
C GLU A 30 15.05 -34.27 108.50
N LYS A 31 15.03 -32.96 108.81
CA LYS A 31 14.80 -32.51 110.20
C LYS A 31 14.05 -31.19 110.30
N GLY A 32 12.71 -31.27 110.32
CA GLY A 32 11.85 -30.12 110.55
C GLY A 32 10.42 -30.36 110.10
N ILE A 33 9.67 -31.13 110.87
CA ILE A 33 8.23 -31.35 110.69
C ILE A 33 7.51 -30.03 111.01
N GLY A 34 7.18 -29.30 109.96
CA GLY A 34 6.08 -28.34 109.89
C GLY A 34 5.49 -28.51 108.50
N GLY A 35 4.24 -28.96 108.41
CA GLY A 35 3.59 -29.25 107.12
C GLY A 35 3.70 -28.06 106.16
N PRO A 36 3.66 -28.31 104.83
CA PRO A 36 3.84 -27.27 103.84
C PRO A 36 2.90 -26.09 104.12
N ASP A 37 3.46 -24.89 104.24
CA ASP A 37 2.73 -23.65 104.51
C ASP A 37 1.56 -23.52 103.53
N PRO A 38 0.30 -23.51 104.00
CA PRO A 38 -0.88 -23.47 103.13
C PRO A 38 -0.85 -22.33 102.11
N ALA A 39 -0.23 -21.19 102.47
CA ALA A 39 -0.09 -20.04 101.57
C ALA A 39 0.84 -20.32 100.38
N LEU A 40 1.91 -21.11 100.57
CA LEU A 40 2.84 -21.50 99.52
C LEU A 40 2.23 -22.53 98.56
N ILE A 41 1.39 -23.44 99.07
CA ILE A 41 0.68 -24.42 98.22
C ILE A 41 -0.36 -23.72 97.35
N GLU A 42 -1.14 -22.79 97.91
CA GLU A 42 -2.16 -22.02 97.18
C GLU A 42 -1.51 -21.13 96.11
N ALA A 43 -0.42 -20.43 96.44
CA ALA A 43 0.33 -19.61 95.50
C ALA A 43 0.95 -20.43 94.36
N LYS A 44 1.47 -21.64 94.66
CA LYS A 44 1.98 -22.58 93.65
C LYS A 44 0.87 -23.05 92.71
N LYS A 45 -0.30 -23.43 93.24
CA LYS A 45 -1.46 -23.84 92.44
C LYS A 45 -1.93 -22.71 91.52
N GLN A 46 -2.00 -21.47 92.02
CA GLN A 46 -2.33 -20.29 91.22
C GLN A 46 -1.30 -20.04 90.11
N ALA A 47 0.00 -20.20 90.40
CA ALA A 47 1.06 -20.04 89.42
C ALA A 47 0.99 -21.12 88.32
N GLU A 48 0.72 -22.39 88.68
CA GLU A 48 0.53 -23.48 87.73
C GLU A 48 -0.69 -23.25 86.83
N GLU A 49 -1.79 -22.75 87.38
CA GLU A 49 -3.00 -22.41 86.61
C GLU A 49 -2.75 -21.25 85.63
N GLN A 50 -1.97 -20.24 86.03
CA GLN A 50 -1.55 -19.18 85.12
C GLN A 50 -0.60 -19.67 84.03
N VAL A 51 0.34 -20.57 84.34
CA VAL A 51 1.23 -21.18 83.34
C VAL A 51 0.41 -21.94 82.31
N LEU A 52 -0.56 -22.77 82.73
CA LEU A 52 -1.46 -23.47 81.83
C LEU A 52 -2.26 -22.51 80.95
N LYS A 53 -2.76 -21.41 81.52
CA LYS A 53 -3.51 -20.39 80.77
C LYS A 53 -2.64 -19.68 79.73
N LEU A 54 -1.42 -19.28 80.10
CA LEU A 54 -0.45 -18.67 79.18
C LEU A 54 -0.02 -19.65 78.08
N GLN A 55 0.11 -20.93 78.41
CA GLN A 55 0.47 -21.97 77.45
C GLN A 55 -0.64 -22.21 76.43
N ALA A 56 -1.90 -22.25 76.88
CA ALA A 56 -3.06 -22.31 76.00
C ALA A 56 -3.17 -21.07 75.10
N GLU A 57 -2.89 -19.88 75.63
CA GLU A 57 -2.89 -18.64 74.86
C GLU A 57 -1.75 -18.60 73.82
N LEU A 58 -0.56 -19.08 74.17
CA LEU A 58 0.56 -19.24 73.24
C LEU A 58 0.22 -20.18 72.08
N THR A 59 -0.40 -21.34 72.37
CA THR A 59 -0.83 -22.28 71.32
C THR A 59 -1.90 -21.67 70.42
N ARG A 60 -2.86 -20.92 70.99
CA ARG A 60 -3.87 -20.20 70.20
C ARG A 60 -3.23 -19.17 69.28
N LEU A 61 -2.36 -18.31 69.83
CA LEU A 61 -1.66 -17.27 69.07
C LEU A 61 -0.77 -17.86 67.97
N GLN A 62 -0.15 -19.02 68.18
CA GLN A 62 0.61 -19.72 67.14
C GLN A 62 -0.29 -20.13 65.97
N GLY A 63 -1.48 -20.67 66.25
CA GLY A 63 -2.46 -21.02 65.22
C GLY A 63 -2.96 -19.82 64.44
N ASP A 64 -3.36 -18.75 65.14
CA ASP A 64 -3.83 -17.51 64.53
C ASP A 64 -2.75 -16.88 63.62
N ASN A 65 -1.48 -16.92 64.07
CA ASN A 65 -0.36 -16.38 63.31
C ASN A 65 -0.08 -17.21 62.03
N GLU A 66 -0.25 -18.53 62.10
CA GLU A 66 -0.10 -19.42 60.94
C GLU A 66 -1.23 -19.22 59.91
N GLU A 67 -2.46 -18.96 60.36
CA GLU A 67 -3.57 -18.54 59.49
C GLU A 67 -3.31 -17.17 58.84
N LEU A 68 -2.83 -16.20 59.62
CA LEU A 68 -2.46 -14.87 59.12
C LEU A 68 -1.38 -14.93 58.04
N ILE A 69 -0.37 -15.79 58.19
CA ILE A 69 0.68 -16.00 57.17
C ILE A 69 0.07 -16.54 55.89
N LYS A 70 -0.80 -17.56 55.96
CA LYS A 70 -1.48 -18.12 54.77
C LYS A 70 -2.37 -17.09 54.10
N ALA A 71 -3.09 -16.29 54.88
CA ALA A 71 -3.95 -15.22 54.37
C ALA A 71 -3.12 -14.14 53.67
N LYS A 72 -2.01 -13.71 54.28
CA LYS A 72 -1.05 -12.76 53.69
C LYS A 72 -0.53 -13.28 52.36
N ASP A 73 -0.03 -14.51 52.29
CA ASP A 73 0.51 -15.10 51.06
C ASP A 73 -0.56 -15.18 49.95
N SER A 74 -1.81 -15.48 50.31
CA SER A 74 -2.93 -15.49 49.37
C SER A 74 -3.22 -14.09 48.82
N VAL A 75 -3.26 -13.08 49.68
CA VAL A 75 -3.48 -11.68 49.30
C VAL A 75 -2.32 -11.19 48.43
N GLU A 76 -1.08 -11.52 48.77
CA GLU A 76 0.12 -11.13 48.03
C GLU A 76 0.11 -11.72 46.60
N LYS A 77 -0.29 -12.99 46.45
CA LYS A 77 -0.52 -13.61 45.13
C LYS A 77 -1.63 -12.93 44.33
N LYS A 78 -2.77 -12.62 44.96
CA LYS A 78 -3.88 -11.91 44.30
C LYS A 78 -3.47 -10.51 43.84
N LEU A 79 -2.70 -9.80 44.67
CA LEU A 79 -2.19 -8.48 44.34
C LEU A 79 -1.21 -8.53 43.15
N ALA A 80 -0.27 -9.47 43.15
CA ALA A 80 0.66 -9.67 42.03
C ALA A 80 -0.06 -9.99 40.71
N HIS A 81 -1.11 -10.80 40.77
CA HIS A 81 -1.94 -11.09 39.60
C HIS A 81 -2.69 -9.85 39.10
N ALA A 82 -3.31 -9.07 40.01
CA ALA A 82 -4.00 -7.84 39.66
C ALA A 82 -3.08 -6.79 39.03
N ILE A 83 -1.86 -6.62 39.56
CA ILE A 83 -0.83 -5.73 39.00
C ILE A 83 -0.48 -6.17 37.57
N THR A 84 -0.23 -7.46 37.37
CA THR A 84 0.12 -8.02 36.04
C THR A 84 -1.01 -7.79 35.03
N LEU A 85 -2.26 -8.00 35.44
CA LEU A 85 -3.42 -7.80 34.58
C LEU A 85 -3.60 -6.32 34.21
N ASN A 86 -3.39 -5.42 35.17
CA ASN A 86 -3.49 -3.98 34.93
C ASN A 86 -2.38 -3.48 33.98
N VAL A 87 -1.14 -3.95 34.15
CA VAL A 87 -0.03 -3.64 33.23
C VAL A 87 -0.35 -4.07 31.81
N LYS A 88 -0.80 -5.32 31.61
CA LYS A 88 -1.20 -5.81 30.28
C LYS A 88 -2.35 -5.00 29.67
N SER A 89 -3.35 -4.64 30.48
CA SER A 89 -4.46 -3.80 30.03
C SER A 89 -3.99 -2.40 29.62
N HIS A 90 -3.04 -1.83 30.35
CA HIS A 90 -2.49 -0.51 30.05
C HIS A 90 -1.65 -0.53 28.75
N GLU A 91 -0.81 -1.55 28.56
CA GLU A 91 -0.06 -1.77 27.31
C GLU A 91 -0.99 -1.91 26.12
N GLN A 92 -2.07 -2.69 26.26
CA GLN A 92 -3.06 -2.86 25.19
C GLN A 92 -3.79 -1.54 24.88
N ALA A 93 -4.14 -0.74 25.89
CA ALA A 93 -4.76 0.56 25.69
C ALA A 93 -3.84 1.52 24.94
N ASN A 94 -2.54 1.54 25.27
CA ASN A 94 -1.55 2.35 24.56
C ASN A 94 -1.39 1.90 23.10
N TYR A 95 -1.32 0.58 22.85
CA TYR A 95 -1.27 0.06 21.48
C TYR A 95 -2.45 0.53 20.61
N TYR A 96 -3.67 0.47 21.13
CA TYR A 96 -4.84 0.92 20.38
C TYR A 96 -4.89 2.45 20.23
N LYS A 97 -4.40 3.19 21.22
CA LYS A 97 -4.27 4.65 21.14
C LYS A 97 -3.31 5.06 20.02
N ASP A 98 -2.13 4.45 19.94
CA ASP A 98 -1.14 4.76 18.90
C ASP A 98 -1.63 4.38 17.50
N LYS A 99 -2.34 3.25 17.39
CA LYS A 99 -2.97 2.82 16.15
C LYS A 99 -4.06 3.80 15.70
N LEU A 100 -4.86 4.31 16.64
CA LEU A 100 -5.89 5.31 16.38
C LEU A 100 -5.28 6.63 15.92
N GLU A 101 -4.22 7.09 16.57
CA GLU A 101 -3.49 8.31 16.18
C GLU A 101 -2.89 8.18 14.76
N THR A 102 -2.30 7.02 14.47
CA THR A 102 -1.76 6.71 13.13
C THR A 102 -2.85 6.72 12.06
N LEU A 103 -4.01 6.12 12.34
CA LEU A 103 -5.15 6.12 11.42
C LEU A 103 -5.74 7.52 11.23
N SER A 104 -5.85 8.29 12.30
CA SER A 104 -6.33 9.67 12.28
C SER A 104 -5.45 10.56 11.39
N LYS A 105 -4.12 10.45 11.54
CA LYS A 105 -3.17 11.19 10.71
C LYS A 105 -3.28 10.82 9.23
N LYS A 106 -3.37 9.51 8.91
CA LYS A 106 -3.57 9.04 7.54
C LYS A 106 -4.87 9.55 6.92
N GLN A 107 -5.95 9.61 7.69
CA GLN A 107 -7.24 10.11 7.22
C GLN A 107 -7.15 11.58 6.84
N GLU A 108 -6.48 12.40 7.64
CA GLU A 108 -6.29 13.83 7.36
C GLU A 108 -5.42 14.06 6.12
N ASP A 109 -4.33 13.29 5.96
CA ASP A 109 -3.46 13.36 4.78
C ASP A 109 -4.21 12.96 3.50
N LEU A 110 -5.00 11.89 3.55
CA LEU A 110 -5.84 11.46 2.42
C LEU A 110 -6.90 12.51 2.07
N LYS A 111 -7.53 13.13 3.06
CA LYS A 111 -8.51 14.19 2.84
C LYS A 111 -7.90 15.40 2.15
N LYS A 112 -6.71 15.84 2.57
CA LYS A 112 -5.95 16.91 1.92
C LYS A 112 -5.57 16.55 0.49
N LYS A 113 -5.08 15.33 0.27
CA LYS A 113 -4.72 14.84 -1.07
C LYS A 113 -5.93 14.83 -2.01
N ALA A 114 -7.05 14.29 -1.57
CA ALA A 114 -8.28 14.26 -2.35
C ALA A 114 -8.81 15.67 -2.69
N ALA A 115 -8.76 16.61 -1.74
CA ALA A 115 -9.15 18.00 -1.99
C ALA A 115 -8.25 18.66 -3.05
N ASN A 116 -6.93 18.45 -2.97
CA ASN A 116 -5.98 18.99 -3.94
C ASN A 116 -6.19 18.39 -5.34
N GLU A 117 -6.33 17.07 -5.45
CA GLU A 117 -6.60 16.39 -6.73
C GLU A 117 -7.92 16.87 -7.36
N LEU A 118 -8.98 17.02 -6.56
CA LEU A 118 -10.27 17.55 -7.02
C LEU A 118 -10.13 18.97 -7.55
N SER A 119 -9.39 19.83 -6.84
CA SER A 119 -9.16 21.22 -7.29
C SER A 119 -8.37 21.29 -8.59
N ALA A 120 -7.31 20.48 -8.72
CA ALA A 120 -6.50 20.40 -9.94
C ALA A 120 -7.31 19.89 -11.13
N MET A 121 -8.11 18.83 -10.93
CA MET A 121 -9.00 18.30 -11.96
C MET A 121 -10.04 19.33 -12.40
N LYS A 122 -10.64 20.06 -11.44
CA LYS A 122 -11.63 21.10 -11.73
C LYS A 122 -11.03 22.22 -12.58
N THR A 123 -9.84 22.70 -12.23
CA THR A 123 -9.14 23.74 -13.02
C THR A 123 -8.82 23.24 -14.43
N LYS A 124 -8.22 22.05 -14.54
CA LYS A 124 -7.88 21.47 -15.85
C LYS A 124 -9.11 21.27 -16.75
N HIS A 125 -10.19 20.73 -16.20
CA HIS A 125 -11.44 20.54 -16.93
C HIS A 125 -12.04 21.88 -17.38
N ASN A 126 -11.98 22.90 -16.52
CA ASN A 126 -12.44 24.24 -16.89
C ASN A 126 -11.62 24.83 -18.04
N ASP A 127 -10.29 24.66 -18.02
CA ASP A 127 -9.41 25.14 -19.09
C ASP A 127 -9.68 24.41 -20.43
N GLU A 128 -9.83 23.09 -20.39
CA GLU A 128 -10.17 22.27 -21.56
C GLU A 128 -11.56 22.64 -22.12
N PHE A 129 -12.54 22.88 -21.25
CA PHE A 129 -13.87 23.32 -21.64
C PHE A 129 -13.84 24.68 -22.33
N MET A 130 -13.08 25.65 -21.80
CA MET A 130 -12.94 26.97 -22.42
C MET A 130 -12.24 26.90 -23.78
N LYS A 131 -11.24 26.04 -23.93
CA LYS A 131 -10.58 25.79 -25.22
C LYS A 131 -11.53 25.19 -26.25
N MET A 132 -12.25 24.11 -25.89
CA MET A 132 -13.23 23.48 -26.79
C MET A 132 -14.34 24.46 -27.19
N LYS A 133 -14.78 25.32 -26.27
CA LYS A 133 -15.78 26.35 -26.57
C LYS A 133 -15.26 27.34 -27.60
N ALA A 134 -13.99 27.75 -27.52
CA ALA A 134 -13.38 28.64 -28.50
C ALA A 134 -13.23 27.97 -29.88
N GLU A 135 -12.80 26.71 -29.92
CA GLU A 135 -12.68 25.93 -31.16
C GLU A 135 -14.04 25.71 -31.84
N LEU A 136 -15.10 25.45 -31.07
CA LEU A 136 -16.46 25.31 -31.58
C LEU A 136 -16.97 26.61 -32.21
N GLU A 137 -16.72 27.75 -31.57
CA GLU A 137 -17.15 29.05 -32.08
C GLU A 137 -16.40 29.43 -33.37
N GLU A 138 -15.12 29.11 -33.45
CA GLU A 138 -14.31 29.29 -34.66
C GLU A 138 -14.83 28.41 -35.81
N ALA A 139 -15.11 27.13 -35.54
CA ALA A 139 -15.68 26.22 -36.54
C ALA A 139 -17.06 26.68 -37.02
N ARG A 140 -17.87 27.24 -36.12
CA ARG A 140 -19.17 27.83 -36.46
C ARG A 140 -18.99 29.02 -37.41
N ARG A 141 -18.05 29.92 -37.12
CA ARG A 141 -17.76 31.08 -37.98
C ARG A 141 -17.32 30.64 -39.38
N ILE A 142 -16.40 29.67 -39.48
CA ILE A 142 -15.93 29.13 -40.77
C ILE A 142 -17.08 28.50 -41.56
N ASN A 143 -17.99 27.80 -40.88
CA ASN A 143 -19.16 27.21 -41.53
C ASN A 143 -20.12 28.29 -42.06
N ASP A 144 -20.39 29.33 -41.26
CA ASP A 144 -21.21 30.46 -41.69
C ASP A 144 -20.59 31.17 -42.92
N GLU A 145 -19.26 31.36 -42.93
CA GLU A 145 -18.52 31.89 -44.08
C GLU A 145 -18.63 30.98 -45.32
N LEU A 146 -18.53 29.66 -45.15
CA LEU A 146 -18.69 28.69 -46.23
C LEU A 146 -20.11 28.74 -46.82
N CYS A 147 -21.14 28.79 -45.97
CA CYS A 147 -22.53 28.90 -46.41
C CYS A 147 -22.75 30.18 -47.22
N GLN A 148 -22.25 31.32 -46.74
CA GLN A 148 -22.32 32.59 -47.47
C GLN A 148 -21.57 32.55 -48.81
N ALA A 149 -20.43 31.86 -48.87
CA ALA A 149 -19.69 31.70 -50.13
C ALA A 149 -20.39 30.76 -51.12
N ALA A 150 -21.18 29.80 -50.62
CA ALA A 150 -21.91 28.82 -51.44
C ALA A 150 -23.23 29.37 -52.01
N GLU A 151 -23.90 30.30 -51.32
CA GLU A 151 -25.15 30.95 -51.78
C GLU A 151 -25.10 31.45 -53.24
N PRO A 152 -24.12 32.28 -53.66
CA PRO A 152 -24.08 32.79 -55.03
C PRO A 152 -23.83 31.68 -56.08
N ILE A 153 -23.14 30.60 -55.72
CA ILE A 153 -22.92 29.45 -56.62
C ILE A 153 -24.25 28.72 -56.85
N LEU A 154 -25.03 28.52 -55.78
CA LEU A 154 -26.35 27.90 -55.86
C LEU A 154 -27.32 28.77 -56.67
N ASP A 155 -27.30 30.09 -56.48
CA ASP A 155 -28.13 31.02 -57.24
C ASP A 155 -27.79 31.00 -58.74
N ILE A 156 -26.51 30.97 -59.10
CA ILE A 156 -26.07 30.84 -60.51
C ILE A 156 -26.54 29.51 -61.10
N LEU A 157 -26.41 28.40 -60.37
CA LEU A 157 -26.86 27.09 -60.84
C LEU A 157 -28.39 27.06 -61.02
N HIS A 158 -29.15 27.63 -60.08
CA HIS A 158 -30.60 27.71 -60.17
C HIS A 158 -31.08 28.62 -61.31
N ALA A 159 -30.46 29.80 -61.49
CA ALA A 159 -30.77 30.70 -62.60
C ALA A 159 -30.40 30.10 -63.97
N ALA A 160 -29.25 29.43 -64.06
CA ALA A 160 -28.83 28.70 -65.26
C ALA A 160 -29.76 27.54 -65.64
N THR A 161 -30.58 27.07 -64.69
CA THR A 161 -31.61 26.05 -64.91
C THR A 161 -32.95 26.64 -65.37
N ALA A 162 -33.19 27.94 -65.15
CA ALA A 162 -34.45 28.61 -65.48
C ALA A 162 -34.50 29.20 -66.90
N GLU A 163 -33.37 29.61 -67.49
CA GLU A 163 -33.37 30.33 -68.78
C GLU A 163 -32.99 29.50 -70.02
N SER A 164 -32.37 28.33 -69.90
CA SER A 164 -32.15 27.46 -71.06
C SER A 164 -31.68 26.07 -70.61
N ASN A 165 -31.89 25.06 -71.46
CA ASN A 165 -31.08 23.83 -71.52
C ASN A 165 -31.53 22.60 -70.69
N THR A 166 -32.60 21.92 -71.11
CA THR A 166 -32.67 20.45 -70.94
C THR A 166 -31.45 19.74 -71.56
N SER A 167 -30.78 20.37 -72.53
CA SER A 167 -29.53 19.91 -73.14
C SER A 167 -28.26 20.10 -72.28
N SER A 168 -28.25 21.02 -71.30
CA SER A 168 -27.06 21.33 -70.48
C SER A 168 -26.88 20.29 -69.38
N LEU A 169 -27.98 19.95 -68.70
CA LEU A 169 -27.93 19.03 -67.57
C LEU A 169 -27.58 17.60 -68.02
N GLN A 170 -28.09 17.17 -69.19
CA GLN A 170 -27.71 15.91 -69.83
C GLN A 170 -26.22 15.90 -70.22
N SER A 171 -25.71 17.00 -70.80
CA SER A 171 -24.30 17.15 -71.15
C SER A 171 -23.38 17.19 -69.91
N VAL A 172 -23.81 17.82 -68.82
CA VAL A 172 -23.11 17.82 -67.53
C VAL A 172 -23.07 16.40 -66.95
N ILE A 173 -24.17 15.66 -67.01
CA ILE A 173 -24.22 14.26 -66.58
C ILE A 173 -23.28 13.39 -67.44
N GLU A 174 -23.29 13.52 -68.76
CA GLU A 174 -22.38 12.78 -69.66
C GLU A 174 -20.90 13.16 -69.43
N HIS A 175 -20.60 14.42 -69.16
CA HIS A 175 -19.25 14.88 -68.81
C HIS A 175 -18.80 14.33 -67.46
N LEU A 176 -19.68 14.29 -66.45
CA LEU A 176 -19.38 13.69 -65.15
C LEU A 176 -19.24 12.16 -65.24
N GLN A 177 -20.05 11.50 -66.05
CA GLN A 177 -19.96 10.06 -66.29
C GLN A 177 -18.70 9.66 -67.07
N SER A 178 -18.24 10.51 -68.00
CA SER A 178 -17.02 10.27 -68.77
C SER A 178 -15.74 10.71 -68.05
N ALA A 179 -15.84 11.54 -67.01
CA ALA A 179 -14.69 12.05 -66.26
C ALA A 179 -13.78 10.97 -65.66
N PRO A 180 -14.29 9.88 -65.02
CA PRO A 180 -13.44 8.81 -64.50
C PRO A 180 -12.61 8.12 -65.61
N THR A 181 -13.22 7.87 -66.77
CA THR A 181 -12.53 7.24 -67.91
C THR A 181 -11.47 8.16 -68.50
N ARG A 182 -11.78 9.46 -68.63
CA ARG A 182 -10.83 10.46 -69.13
C ARG A 182 -9.67 10.66 -68.15
N LEU A 183 -9.95 10.74 -66.85
CA LEU A 183 -8.93 10.87 -65.82
C LEU A 183 -8.04 9.62 -65.78
N LYS A 184 -8.62 8.42 -65.84
CA LYS A 184 -7.87 7.15 -65.94
C LYS A 184 -6.93 7.15 -67.15
N LYS A 185 -7.39 7.63 -68.31
CA LYS A 185 -6.56 7.75 -69.52
C LYS A 185 -5.39 8.71 -69.31
N ILE A 186 -5.65 9.91 -68.77
CA ILE A 186 -4.61 10.93 -68.51
C ILE A 186 -3.56 10.41 -67.52
N ILE A 187 -4.00 9.78 -66.42
CA ILE A 187 -3.09 9.18 -65.42
C ILE A 187 -2.23 8.10 -66.08
N LEU A 188 -2.84 7.22 -66.88
CA LEU A 188 -2.11 6.15 -67.56
C LEU A 188 -1.09 6.68 -68.56
N GLU A 189 -1.45 7.70 -69.35
CA GLU A 189 -0.54 8.34 -70.30
C GLU A 189 0.61 9.03 -69.58
N SER A 190 0.33 9.82 -68.54
CA SER A 190 1.34 10.51 -67.72
C SER A 190 2.30 9.53 -67.06
N ALA A 191 1.78 8.46 -66.44
CA ALA A 191 2.61 7.42 -65.83
C ALA A 191 3.45 6.69 -66.89
N SER A 192 2.88 6.40 -68.06
CA SER A 192 3.61 5.74 -69.16
C SER A 192 4.77 6.60 -69.68
N VAL A 193 4.55 7.91 -69.82
CA VAL A 193 5.60 8.85 -70.24
C VAL A 193 6.72 8.92 -69.19
N ALA A 194 6.37 9.11 -67.92
CA ALA A 194 7.36 9.19 -66.83
C ALA A 194 8.18 7.90 -66.69
N CYS A 195 7.51 6.74 -66.75
CA CYS A 195 8.19 5.45 -66.76
C CYS A 195 9.08 5.29 -68.01
N GLY A 196 8.58 5.64 -69.20
CA GLY A 196 9.36 5.56 -70.44
C GLY A 196 10.64 6.39 -70.40
N GLN A 197 10.54 7.62 -69.92
CA GLN A 197 11.70 8.51 -69.73
C GLN A 197 12.69 7.94 -68.70
N THR A 198 12.19 7.44 -67.57
CA THR A 198 13.03 6.81 -66.53
C THR A 198 13.77 5.59 -67.07
N LEU A 199 13.07 4.71 -67.80
CA LEU A 199 13.67 3.54 -68.43
C LEU A 199 14.71 3.93 -69.50
N ALA A 200 14.48 5.02 -70.25
CA ALA A 200 15.45 5.52 -71.21
C ALA A 200 16.75 6.00 -70.52
N VAL A 201 16.64 6.69 -69.39
CA VAL A 201 17.80 7.09 -68.56
C VAL A 201 18.55 5.85 -68.05
N ILE A 202 17.84 4.86 -67.50
CA ILE A 202 18.45 3.60 -67.03
C ILE A 202 19.17 2.88 -68.17
N LYS A 203 18.55 2.77 -69.35
CA LYS A 203 19.14 2.11 -70.51
C LYS A 203 20.37 2.87 -71.04
N SER A 204 20.38 4.20 -70.94
CA SER A 204 21.54 5.02 -71.31
C SER A 204 22.73 4.77 -70.37
N LEU A 205 22.49 4.67 -69.06
CA LEU A 205 23.54 4.40 -68.07
C LEU A 205 24.04 2.95 -68.12
N TYR A 206 23.14 2.00 -68.45
CA TYR A 206 23.45 0.57 -68.49
C TYR A 206 22.97 -0.07 -69.81
N PRO A 207 23.67 0.16 -70.94
CA PRO A 207 23.21 -0.29 -72.26
C PRO A 207 23.03 -1.80 -72.41
N LYS A 208 23.81 -2.58 -71.64
CA LYS A 208 23.78 -4.05 -71.65
C LYS A 208 22.64 -4.65 -70.82
N LEU A 209 21.92 -3.85 -70.02
CA LEU A 209 20.83 -4.33 -69.18
C LEU A 209 19.61 -4.67 -70.04
N ASP A 210 19.19 -5.93 -70.06
CA ASP A 210 17.95 -6.35 -70.75
C ASP A 210 16.75 -6.13 -69.83
N LEU A 211 15.81 -5.29 -70.26
CA LEU A 211 14.63 -4.92 -69.48
C LEU A 211 13.44 -5.68 -70.04
N LYS A 212 12.85 -6.57 -69.21
CA LYS A 212 11.66 -7.33 -69.58
C LYS A 212 10.45 -6.80 -68.82
N PRO A 213 9.29 -6.61 -69.49
CA PRO A 213 8.08 -6.20 -68.80
C PRO A 213 7.60 -7.33 -67.87
N ILE A 214 7.23 -6.98 -66.65
CA ILE A 214 6.59 -7.88 -65.69
C ILE A 214 5.09 -7.55 -65.70
N THR A 215 4.26 -8.55 -65.99
CA THR A 215 2.82 -8.35 -66.16
C THR A 215 2.02 -8.44 -64.85
N SER A 216 2.63 -8.96 -63.78
CA SER A 216 2.02 -9.02 -62.45
C SER A 216 3.11 -9.15 -61.38
N GLY A 217 3.00 -8.35 -60.31
CA GLY A 217 3.91 -8.40 -59.16
C GLY A 217 5.31 -7.86 -59.45
N TYR A 218 6.33 -8.44 -58.80
CA TYR A 218 7.72 -8.02 -58.88
C TYR A 218 8.61 -9.08 -59.54
N ALA A 219 9.88 -8.75 -59.78
CA ALA A 219 10.85 -9.67 -60.36
C ALA A 219 11.02 -10.92 -59.48
N GLU A 220 11.26 -12.07 -60.11
CA GLU A 220 11.49 -13.35 -59.43
C GLU A 220 12.51 -13.22 -58.30
N GLY A 221 12.18 -13.71 -57.11
CA GLY A 221 13.01 -13.55 -55.90
C GLY A 221 12.83 -12.23 -55.14
N THR A 222 11.84 -11.42 -55.51
CA THR A 222 11.44 -10.20 -54.77
C THR A 222 10.11 -10.44 -54.07
N THR A 223 10.13 -10.43 -52.73
CA THR A 223 8.90 -10.43 -51.91
C THR A 223 8.33 -9.02 -51.80
N ASP A 224 7.06 -8.89 -51.44
CA ASP A 224 6.39 -7.59 -51.30
C ASP A 224 7.09 -6.69 -50.26
N GLU A 225 7.61 -7.25 -49.16
CA GLU A 225 8.36 -6.49 -48.15
C GLU A 225 9.70 -5.99 -48.69
N LYS A 226 10.35 -6.78 -49.55
CA LYS A 226 11.60 -6.37 -50.20
C LYS A 226 11.32 -5.29 -51.25
N ALA A 227 10.21 -5.39 -51.97
CA ALA A 227 9.79 -4.37 -52.93
C ALA A 227 9.48 -3.04 -52.23
N LEU A 228 8.77 -3.06 -51.10
CA LEU A 228 8.50 -1.85 -50.29
C LEU A 228 9.79 -1.18 -49.82
N LYS A 229 10.76 -1.95 -49.33
CA LYS A 229 12.07 -1.40 -48.94
C LYS A 229 12.82 -0.78 -50.12
N LEU A 230 12.71 -1.37 -51.31
CA LEU A 230 13.31 -0.80 -52.53
C LEU A 230 12.60 0.49 -52.94
N LEU A 231 11.27 0.57 -52.81
CA LEU A 231 10.50 1.80 -53.06
C LEU A 231 10.93 2.93 -52.12
N ASP A 232 11.06 2.66 -50.82
CA ASP A 232 11.52 3.66 -49.84
C ASP A 232 12.93 4.17 -50.15
N GLN A 233 13.83 3.30 -50.63
CA GLN A 233 15.19 3.69 -51.02
C GLN A 233 15.22 4.62 -52.23
N VAL A 234 14.28 4.48 -53.15
CA VAL A 234 14.22 5.28 -54.38
C VAL A 234 13.27 6.47 -54.29
N ASP A 235 12.45 6.58 -53.24
CA ASP A 235 11.41 7.62 -53.11
C ASP A 235 11.97 9.04 -53.22
N GLY A 236 13.05 9.35 -52.49
CA GLY A 236 13.70 10.66 -52.57
C GLY A 236 14.23 10.99 -53.97
N MET A 237 14.74 9.97 -54.70
CA MET A 237 15.16 10.14 -56.09
C MET A 237 13.96 10.30 -57.02
N ALA A 238 12.88 9.55 -56.79
CA ALA A 238 11.65 9.63 -57.58
C ALA A 238 11.02 11.03 -57.48
N GLN A 239 10.99 11.62 -56.29
CA GLN A 239 10.53 13.00 -56.08
C GLN A 239 11.41 14.03 -56.82
N MET A 240 12.73 13.83 -56.81
CA MET A 240 13.67 14.67 -57.56
C MET A 240 13.45 14.55 -59.07
N PHE A 241 13.31 13.34 -59.61
CA PHE A 241 13.04 13.12 -61.03
C PHE A 241 11.69 13.70 -61.45
N GLY A 242 10.65 13.53 -60.64
CA GLY A 242 9.33 14.13 -60.88
C GLY A 242 9.38 15.66 -61.00
N ARG A 243 10.23 16.34 -60.23
CA ARG A 243 10.43 17.79 -60.33
C ARG A 243 11.22 18.25 -61.56
N VAL A 244 12.03 17.37 -62.15
CA VAL A 244 12.84 17.69 -63.34
C VAL A 244 12.07 17.40 -64.64
N MET A 245 11.08 16.50 -64.58
CA MET A 245 10.27 16.09 -65.74
C MET A 245 8.98 16.89 -65.92
N ILE A 246 8.56 17.68 -64.92
CA ILE A 246 7.45 18.65 -64.98
C ILE A 246 8.03 20.04 -65.25
#